data_AF-A0A7W7Z0U3-F1
#
_entry.id   AF-A0A7W7Z0U3-F1
#
_cell.length_a   1.000
_cell.length_b   1.000
_cell.length_c   1.000
_cell.angle_alpha   90.00
_cell.angle_beta   90.00
_cell.angle_gamma   90.00
#
_symmetry.space_group_name_H-M   'P 1'
#
loop_
_entity.id
_entity.type
_entity.pdbx_description
1 polymer ?
#
loop_
_entity_poly.entity_id
_entity_poly.type
_entity_poly.pdbx_seq_one_letter_code
_entity_poly.pdbx_strand_id
1 'polypeptide(L)'
;MTLRRGLLTAVWLAAAAGPASAADWRYCLAASDADHKVYVSAPFFTSDDWLRAETAFRDLLKRSHLENYTVQCPRSDDESSLLAMQRHAINFNSQYGNRTTVLDWHP
;
A
#
# COMPACT_ATOMS: atom_id res chain seq x y z
N MET A 1 11.85 -64.85 -13.96
CA MET A 1 10.84 -63.95 -13.35
C MET A 1 11.52 -62.64 -13.01
N THR A 2 11.38 -61.62 -13.86
CA THR A 2 12.00 -60.29 -13.70
C THR A 2 11.09 -59.39 -12.85
N LEU A 3 11.61 -58.92 -11.72
CA LEU A 3 10.88 -58.10 -10.75
C LEU A 3 10.83 -56.64 -11.24
N ARG A 4 9.68 -56.22 -11.75
CA ARG A 4 9.38 -54.82 -12.12
C ARG A 4 9.04 -54.05 -10.83
N ARG A 5 10.01 -53.35 -10.25
CA ARG A 5 9.74 -52.43 -9.12
C ARG A 5 9.47 -51.04 -9.68
N GLY A 6 8.20 -50.66 -9.66
CA GLY A 6 7.69 -49.39 -10.17
C GLY A 6 8.26 -48.18 -9.42
N LEU A 7 8.57 -47.13 -10.17
CA LEU A 7 8.85 -45.81 -9.62
C LEU A 7 7.57 -45.25 -8.98
N LEU A 8 7.64 -44.95 -7.69
CA LEU A 8 6.64 -44.15 -6.98
C LEU A 8 7.00 -42.67 -7.18
N THR A 9 6.25 -41.98 -8.04
CA THR A 9 6.30 -40.51 -8.16
C THR A 9 5.51 -39.88 -7.02
N ALA A 10 6.21 -39.30 -6.05
CA ALA A 10 5.60 -38.47 -5.02
C ALA A 10 5.19 -37.13 -5.64
N VAL A 11 3.88 -36.90 -5.77
CA VAL A 11 3.33 -35.60 -6.17
C VAL A 11 3.34 -34.69 -4.95
N TRP A 12 4.25 -33.72 -4.95
CA TRP A 12 4.27 -32.65 -3.96
C TRP A 12 3.12 -31.68 -4.27
N LEU A 13 2.08 -31.69 -3.42
CA LEU A 13 1.05 -30.64 -3.41
C LEU A 13 1.70 -29.34 -2.91
N ALA A 14 2.09 -28.48 -3.84
CA ALA A 14 2.45 -27.11 -3.52
C ALA A 14 1.19 -26.38 -3.04
N ALA A 15 1.07 -26.20 -1.72
CA ALA A 15 0.06 -25.32 -1.16
C ALA A 15 0.35 -23.89 -1.64
N ALA A 16 -0.46 -23.39 -2.55
CA ALA A 16 -0.42 -22.00 -2.96
C ALA A 16 -0.88 -21.14 -1.77
N ALA A 17 0.08 -20.67 -0.98
CA ALA A 17 -0.17 -19.59 -0.03
C ALA A 17 -0.48 -18.32 -0.84
N GLY A 18 -1.76 -18.07 -1.11
CA GLY A 18 -2.20 -16.76 -1.60
C GLY A 18 -1.84 -15.68 -0.58
N PRO A 19 -1.70 -14.41 -1.00
CA PRO A 19 -1.47 -13.33 -0.04
C PRO A 19 -2.60 -13.35 0.98
N ALA A 20 -2.25 -13.53 2.26
CA ALA A 20 -3.22 -13.41 3.34
C ALA A 20 -3.68 -11.95 3.36
N SER A 21 -4.85 -11.67 2.79
CA SER A 21 -5.50 -10.36 2.86
C SER A 21 -6.09 -10.23 4.27
N ALA A 22 -5.22 -9.94 5.24
CA ALA A 22 -5.66 -9.43 6.52
C ALA A 22 -6.18 -8.00 6.30
N ALA A 23 -7.27 -7.67 7.00
CA ALA A 23 -7.76 -6.31 7.00
C ALA A 23 -6.83 -5.46 7.87
N ASP A 24 -6.31 -4.39 7.29
CA ASP A 24 -5.25 -3.59 7.89
C ASP A 24 -5.60 -2.10 7.82
N TRP A 25 -4.95 -1.32 8.67
CA TRP A 25 -4.93 0.13 8.58
C TRP A 25 -3.95 0.59 7.51
N ARG A 26 -4.36 1.57 6.70
CA ARG A 26 -3.54 2.18 5.65
C ARG A 26 -3.73 3.69 5.59
N TYR A 27 -2.73 4.38 5.05
CA TYR A 27 -2.87 5.71 4.49
C TYR A 27 -2.08 5.76 3.18
N CYS A 28 -2.45 6.63 2.25
CA CYS A 28 -1.70 6.85 1.03
C CYS A 28 -1.06 8.23 1.03
N LEU A 29 0.13 8.33 0.45
CA LEU A 29 0.80 9.61 0.19
C LEU A 29 1.33 9.67 -1.24
N ALA A 30 1.42 10.88 -1.79
CA ALA A 30 2.06 11.14 -3.07
C ALA A 30 2.76 12.49 -3.05
N ALA A 31 4.03 12.52 -3.45
CA ALA A 31 4.80 13.74 -3.58
C ALA A 31 4.67 14.33 -5.00
N SER A 32 4.52 15.64 -5.05
CA SER A 32 4.70 16.49 -6.24
C SER A 32 5.97 17.30 -6.02
N ASP A 33 7.07 16.86 -6.65
CA ASP A 33 8.36 17.54 -6.55
C ASP A 33 8.32 18.92 -7.23
N ALA A 34 7.53 19.09 -8.29
CA ALA A 34 7.39 20.36 -8.99
C ALA A 34 6.73 21.45 -8.13
N ASP A 35 5.78 21.07 -7.28
CA ASP A 35 5.01 22.01 -6.45
C ASP A 35 5.48 22.09 -5.00
N HIS A 36 6.50 21.30 -4.60
CA HIS A 36 6.88 21.09 -3.20
C HIS A 36 5.66 20.73 -2.33
N LYS A 37 4.82 19.80 -2.82
CA LYS A 37 3.59 19.37 -2.14
C LYS A 37 3.58 17.88 -1.93
N VAL A 38 2.95 17.47 -0.82
CA VAL A 38 2.62 16.07 -0.58
C VAL A 38 1.14 15.96 -0.28
N TYR A 39 0.45 15.12 -1.03
CA TYR A 39 -0.94 14.80 -0.77
C TYR A 39 -1.00 13.53 0.06
N VAL A 40 -1.74 13.56 1.16
CA VAL A 40 -1.84 12.43 2.11
C VAL A 40 -3.31 12.14 2.37
N SER A 41 -3.75 10.89 2.34
CA SER A 41 -5.11 10.53 2.74
C SER A 41 -5.28 10.57 4.25
N ALA A 42 -6.52 10.63 4.73
CA ALA A 42 -6.82 10.17 6.09
C ALA A 42 -6.43 8.68 6.23
N PRO A 43 -6.11 8.22 7.46
CA PRO A 43 -6.06 6.80 7.77
C PRO A 43 -7.39 6.10 7.47
N PHE A 44 -7.33 4.87 6.97
CA PHE A 44 -8.50 4.06 6.65
C PHE A 44 -8.23 2.58 6.89
N PHE A 45 -9.27 1.83 7.25
CA PHE A 45 -9.21 0.38 7.40
C PHE A 45 -9.70 -0.29 6.13
N THR A 46 -8.97 -1.28 5.60
CA THR A 46 -9.40 -2.01 4.40
C THR A 46 -8.89 -3.45 4.40
N SER A 47 -9.70 -4.34 3.82
CA SER A 47 -9.31 -5.70 3.46
C SER A 47 -8.84 -5.84 2.02
N ASP A 48 -8.83 -4.74 1.26
CA ASP A 48 -8.40 -4.73 -0.13
C ASP A 48 -6.89 -4.91 -0.28
N ASP A 49 -6.53 -5.44 -1.45
CA ASP A 49 -5.14 -5.53 -1.90
C ASP A 49 -4.48 -4.14 -1.98
N TRP A 50 -3.18 -4.11 -1.70
CA TRP A 50 -2.36 -2.90 -1.72
C TRP A 50 -2.44 -2.14 -3.06
N LEU A 51 -2.48 -2.88 -4.17
CA LEU A 51 -2.46 -2.28 -5.49
C LEU A 51 -3.78 -1.54 -5.78
N ARG A 52 -4.91 -1.99 -5.21
CA ARG A 52 -6.19 -1.30 -5.33
C ARG A 52 -6.17 0.05 -4.64
N ALA A 53 -5.70 0.11 -3.39
CA ALA A 53 -5.61 1.37 -2.64
C ALA A 53 -4.69 2.38 -3.34
N GLU A 54 -3.53 1.92 -3.82
CA GLU A 54 -2.59 2.77 -4.57
C GLU A 54 -3.20 3.30 -5.88
N THR A 55 -3.86 2.42 -6.65
CA THR A 55 -4.51 2.79 -7.90
C THR A 55 -5.64 3.78 -7.68
N ALA A 56 -6.51 3.53 -6.68
CA ALA A 56 -7.64 4.40 -6.36
C ALA A 56 -7.19 5.80 -5.95
N PHE A 57 -6.12 5.89 -5.13
CA PHE A 57 -5.56 7.18 -4.73
C PHE A 57 -4.89 7.91 -5.91
N ARG A 58 -4.14 7.18 -6.75
CA ARG A 58 -3.55 7.74 -7.98
C ARG A 58 -4.62 8.32 -8.90
N ASP A 59 -5.75 7.63 -9.05
CA ASP A 59 -6.85 8.08 -9.89
C ASP A 59 -7.58 9.29 -9.31
N LEU A 60 -7.72 9.38 -7.98
CA LEU A 60 -8.17 10.61 -7.32
C LEU A 60 -7.28 11.79 -7.69
N LEU A 61 -5.97 11.67 -7.52
CA LEU A 61 -5.03 12.76 -7.79
C LEU A 61 -5.07 13.19 -9.27
N LYS A 62 -5.15 12.22 -10.20
CA LYS A 62 -5.31 12.49 -11.64
C LYS A 62 -6.60 13.28 -11.94
N ARG A 63 -7.73 12.86 -11.39
CA ARG A 63 -9.02 13.55 -11.58
C ARG A 63 -9.02 14.96 -10.98
N SER A 64 -8.24 15.17 -9.92
CA SER A 64 -8.06 16.48 -9.28
C SER A 64 -6.99 17.35 -9.95
N HIS A 65 -6.40 16.90 -11.07
CA HIS A 65 -5.31 17.59 -11.78
C HIS A 65 -4.09 17.88 -10.88
N LEU A 66 -3.80 16.98 -9.94
CA LEU A 66 -2.65 17.08 -9.04
C LEU A 66 -1.53 16.17 -9.59
N GLU A 67 -0.52 16.77 -10.22
CA GLU A 67 0.65 16.02 -10.71
C GLU A 67 1.35 15.28 -9.56
N ASN A 68 1.77 14.04 -9.80
CA ASN A 68 2.45 13.20 -8.82
C ASN A 68 3.30 12.12 -9.49
N TYR A 69 4.43 11.78 -8.88
CA TYR A 69 5.38 10.81 -9.44
C TYR A 69 5.12 9.39 -8.93
N THR A 70 4.99 9.25 -7.61
CA THR A 70 4.88 7.95 -6.94
C THR A 70 3.90 8.02 -5.78
N VAL A 71 2.86 7.18 -5.84
CA VAL A 71 1.97 6.93 -4.71
C VAL A 71 2.58 5.82 -3.86
N GLN A 72 2.51 5.98 -2.54
CA GLN A 72 2.84 4.92 -1.59
C GLN A 72 1.68 4.78 -0.61
N CYS A 73 1.28 3.56 -0.28
CA CYS A 73 0.24 3.30 0.71
C CYS A 73 0.75 2.41 1.85
N PRO A 74 1.50 2.98 2.83
CA PRO A 74 1.95 2.23 4.00
C PRO A 74 0.81 1.53 4.74
N ARG A 75 1.11 0.37 5.33
CA ARG A 75 0.16 -0.44 6.10
C ARG A 75 0.62 -0.64 7.55
N SER A 76 -0.34 -0.87 8.43
CA SER A 76 -0.11 -1.35 9.79
C SER A 76 -1.32 -2.15 10.26
N ASP A 77 -1.08 -3.17 11.08
CA ASP A 77 -2.16 -3.93 11.72
C ASP A 77 -2.84 -3.13 12.86
N ASP A 78 -2.25 -1.99 13.24
CA ASP A 78 -2.68 -1.13 14.35
C ASP A 78 -2.82 0.34 13.90
N GLU A 79 -3.96 0.97 14.22
CA GLU A 79 -4.27 2.34 13.82
C GLU A 79 -3.27 3.34 14.43
N SER A 80 -2.88 3.14 15.69
CA SER A 80 -2.01 4.08 16.40
C SER A 80 -0.59 4.12 15.81
N SER A 81 -0.10 2.95 15.40
CA SER A 81 1.17 2.76 14.70
C SER A 81 1.11 3.40 13.32
N LEU A 82 0.01 3.21 12.58
CA LEU A 82 -0.19 3.87 11.30
C LEU A 82 -0.21 5.41 11.43
N LEU A 83 -0.91 5.95 12.44
CA LEU A 83 -0.95 7.37 12.75
C LEU A 83 0.44 7.93 13.11
N ALA A 84 1.25 7.16 13.83
CA ALA A 84 2.64 7.53 14.11
C ALA A 84 3.49 7.57 12.82
N MET A 85 3.34 6.57 11.94
CA MET A 85 4.01 6.53 10.64
C MET A 85 3.60 7.72 9.75
N GLN A 86 2.30 8.03 9.69
CA GLN A 86 1.79 9.16 8.92
C GLN A 86 2.35 10.49 9.45
N ARG A 87 2.28 10.73 10.76
CA ARG A 87 2.85 11.95 11.36
C ARG A 87 4.34 12.08 11.11
N HIS A 88 5.08 10.96 11.17
CA HIS A 88 6.49 10.96 10.83
C HIS A 88 6.74 11.36 9.38
N ALA A 89 6.00 10.79 8.42
CA ALA A 89 6.10 11.13 7.01
C ALA A 89 5.77 12.62 6.75
N ILE A 90 4.75 13.17 7.41
CA ILE A 90 4.39 14.59 7.31
C ILE A 90 5.52 15.48 7.83
N ASN A 91 6.06 15.17 9.02
CA ASN A 91 7.15 15.93 9.62
C ASN A 91 8.43 15.85 8.77
N PHE A 92 8.78 14.67 8.26
CA PHE A 92 9.90 14.48 7.35
C PHE A 92 9.73 15.37 6.12
N ASN A 93 8.59 15.29 5.42
CA ASN A 93 8.34 16.11 4.23
C ASN A 93 8.43 17.61 4.52
N SER A 94 7.92 18.07 5.66
CA SER A 94 8.04 19.47 6.07
C SER A 94 9.50 19.91 6.27
N GLN A 95 10.38 19.05 6.79
CA GLN A 95 11.81 19.36 6.95
C GLN A 95 12.54 19.52 5.61
N TYR A 96 12.05 18.86 4.56
CA TYR A 96 12.57 18.97 3.19
C TYR A 96 11.87 20.06 2.35
N GLY A 97 11.07 20.92 2.99
CA GLY A 97 10.44 22.07 2.34
C GLY A 97 9.11 21.76 1.65
N ASN A 98 8.59 20.53 1.79
CA ASN A 98 7.30 20.16 1.21
C ASN A 98 6.14 20.57 2.12
N ARG A 99 5.04 21.05 1.52
CA ARG A 99 3.78 21.30 2.21
C ARG A 99 2.85 20.10 2.08
N THR A 100 2.41 19.57 3.21
CA THR A 100 1.48 18.45 3.25
C THR A 100 0.03 18.95 3.21
N THR A 101 -0.76 18.41 2.29
CA THR A 101 -2.23 18.56 2.28
C THR A 101 -2.87 17.22 2.60
N VAL A 102 -3.60 17.16 3.71
CA VAL A 102 -4.42 15.99 4.04
C VAL A 102 -5.72 16.07 3.25
N LEU A 103 -5.98 15.05 2.45
CA LEU A 103 -7.18 14.89 1.66
C LEU A 103 -8.21 14.09 2.45
N ASP A 104 -9.44 14.58 2.49
CA ASP A 104 -10.59 13.85 3.00
C ASP A 104 -11.04 12.83 1.94
N TRP A 105 -10.34 11.69 1.91
CA TRP A 105 -10.55 10.62 0.95
C TRP A 105 -10.36 9.26 1.61
N HIS A 106 -11.25 8.34 1.22
CA HIS A 106 -11.23 6.92 1.52
C HIS A 106 -11.52 6.15 0.21
N PRO A 107 -10.93 4.97 -0.01
CA PRO A 107 -11.14 4.16 -1.21
C PRO A 107 -12.56 3.62 -1.36
#